data_AF-B7KM40-F1
#
_entry.id   AF-B7KM40-F1
#
_cell.length_a   1.000
_cell.length_b   1.000
_cell.length_c   1.000
_cell.angle_alpha   90.00
_cell.angle_beta   90.00
_cell.angle_gamma   90.00
#
_symmetry.space_group_name_H-M   'P 1'
#
loop_
_entity.id
_entity.type
_entity.pdbx_description
1 polymer ?
#
loop_
_entity_poly.entity_id
_entity_poly.type
_entity_poly.pdbx_seq_one_letter_code
_entity_poly.pdbx_strand_id
1 'polypeptide(L)'
;MPTVKVTLSLKKSPHIQKASELMALGEIKKSFAVLEESGSIQQAQHCDKITQITEDYLAIASDERDKTVIVVQTKDEVEDITVRIRSRLIEGGQLGKSARITQLKAKTIKGAQCRDINNIEIGDGIKPTKDYKKRNLKKARLYTVLDKTRDRLTLVDKEGTKYTVDPIFEKTVYTQIPLQIAEGDRLFWTRRDSQLQHKKGQEFKVKWIRENTAKIEYYDGKIEQINLNTPLHLDFGWVKPNYRSRGNDEKILMFVGALDKDNFYKALSGTKYQLKFYMDNVQEFLEVVSLEQENPLADKREELAAQRRETNFKEKIIKNSVVKVYNETRDLIKLSDSSQEIVKDTDSKKEKNTIETQSNKPEKSNTNSL
;
A
#
# COMPACT_ATOMS: atom_id res chain seq x y z
N MET A 1 -16.36 3.38 42.97
CA MET A 1 -16.59 2.12 42.22
C MET A 1 -15.30 1.30 42.27
N PRO A 2 -15.32 0.03 42.68
CA PRO A 2 -14.12 -0.81 42.65
C PRO A 2 -13.78 -1.18 41.20
N THR A 3 -12.57 -0.86 40.77
CA THR A 3 -12.03 -1.24 39.46
C THR A 3 -11.56 -2.68 39.53
N VAL A 4 -12.27 -3.61 38.88
CA VAL A 4 -11.85 -5.01 38.78
C VAL A 4 -10.79 -5.13 37.67
N LYS A 5 -9.55 -5.47 38.02
CA LYS A 5 -8.55 -5.91 37.04
C LYS A 5 -8.98 -7.26 36.49
N VAL A 6 -9.39 -7.30 35.22
CA VAL A 6 -9.69 -8.55 34.53
C VAL A 6 -8.38 -9.25 34.21
N THR A 7 -8.07 -10.31 34.95
CA THR A 7 -6.92 -11.19 34.72
C THR A 7 -7.34 -12.40 33.88
N LEU A 8 -7.90 -12.18 32.68
CA LEU A 8 -8.18 -13.26 31.74
C LEU A 8 -7.09 -13.26 30.66
N SER A 9 -5.97 -13.92 30.96
CA SER A 9 -4.92 -14.19 29.97
C SER A 9 -5.29 -15.45 29.19
N LEU A 10 -5.75 -15.27 27.94
CA LEU A 10 -5.71 -16.33 26.93
C LEU A 10 -4.22 -16.62 26.64
N LYS A 11 -3.79 -17.90 26.76
CA LYS A 11 -2.39 -18.37 26.73
C LYS A 11 -1.46 -17.55 25.83
N LYS A 12 -0.74 -16.58 26.43
CA LYS A 12 0.38 -15.88 25.80
C LYS A 12 1.67 -16.70 25.94
N SER A 13 2.64 -16.46 25.06
CA SER A 13 3.99 -17.01 25.29
C SER A 13 4.57 -16.43 26.60
N PRO A 14 5.30 -17.24 27.40
CA PRO A 14 5.75 -16.82 28.74
C PRO A 14 6.61 -15.55 28.75
N HIS A 15 7.47 -15.37 27.74
CA HIS A 15 8.34 -14.20 27.63
C HIS A 15 7.56 -12.93 27.24
N ILE A 16 6.59 -13.02 26.32
CA ILE A 16 5.71 -11.88 25.97
C ILE A 16 4.85 -11.48 27.17
N GLN A 17 4.34 -12.47 27.92
CA GLN A 17 3.57 -12.19 29.14
C GLN A 17 4.43 -11.46 30.18
N LYS A 18 5.62 -11.99 30.49
CA LYS A 18 6.57 -11.37 31.43
C LYS A 18 6.95 -9.95 31.01
N ALA A 19 7.28 -9.75 29.73
CA ALA A 19 7.57 -8.42 29.19
C ALA A 19 6.38 -7.47 29.32
N SER A 20 5.16 -7.94 28.99
CA SER A 20 3.94 -7.13 29.13
C SER A 20 3.65 -6.72 30.58
N GLU A 21 3.93 -7.59 31.56
CA GLU A 21 3.79 -7.31 32.99
C GLU A 21 4.82 -6.27 33.45
N LEU A 22 6.09 -6.44 33.08
CA LEU A 22 7.16 -5.46 33.37
C LEU A 22 6.84 -4.09 32.77
N MET A 23 6.33 -4.06 31.54
CA MET A 23 5.93 -2.82 30.88
C MET A 23 4.77 -2.12 31.62
N ALA A 24 3.79 -2.89 32.12
CA ALA A 24 2.68 -2.36 32.91
C ALA A 24 3.11 -1.81 34.28
N LEU A 25 4.20 -2.33 34.84
CA LEU A 25 4.84 -1.83 36.06
C LEU A 25 5.75 -0.61 35.80
N GLY A 26 5.92 -0.20 34.54
CA GLY A 26 6.85 0.85 34.16
C GLY A 26 8.32 0.41 34.16
N GLU A 27 8.60 -0.89 34.27
CA GLU A 27 9.96 -1.43 34.22
C GLU A 27 10.43 -1.65 32.77
N ILE A 28 10.51 -0.58 31.99
CA ILE A 28 10.63 -0.66 30.52
C ILE A 28 11.96 -1.30 30.07
N LYS A 29 13.08 -0.94 30.71
CA LYS A 29 14.40 -1.56 30.42
C LYS A 29 14.39 -3.07 30.67
N LYS A 30 13.78 -3.52 31.77
CA LYS A 30 13.65 -4.94 32.09
C LYS A 30 12.70 -5.65 31.12
N SER A 31 11.60 -5.01 30.74
CA SER A 31 10.70 -5.53 29.70
C SER A 31 11.44 -5.72 28.38
N PHE A 32 12.30 -4.77 28.01
CA PHE A 32 13.08 -4.84 26.78
C PHE A 32 14.10 -5.97 26.84
N ALA A 33 14.87 -6.09 27.93
CA ALA A 33 15.85 -7.16 28.12
C ALA A 33 15.23 -8.55 27.97
N VAL A 34 14.04 -8.78 28.55
CA VAL A 34 13.32 -10.05 28.38
C VAL A 34 13.00 -10.36 26.91
N LEU A 35 12.65 -9.35 26.12
CA LEU A 35 12.34 -9.50 24.70
C LEU A 35 13.60 -9.72 23.87
N GLU A 36 14.68 -9.02 24.18
CA GLU A 36 15.99 -9.18 23.55
C GLU A 36 16.55 -10.58 23.79
N GLU A 37 16.58 -11.05 25.05
CA GLU A 37 17.00 -12.41 25.42
C GLU A 37 16.18 -13.50 24.72
N SER A 38 14.89 -13.23 24.47
CA SER A 38 14.00 -14.16 23.75
C SER A 38 14.15 -14.13 22.23
N GLY A 39 14.97 -13.23 21.68
CA GLY A 39 15.10 -13.01 20.23
C GLY A 39 13.90 -12.28 19.59
N SER A 40 13.05 -11.64 20.39
CA SER A 40 11.90 -10.86 19.90
C SER A 40 12.32 -9.48 19.37
N ILE A 41 13.51 -8.99 19.71
CA ILE A 41 14.08 -7.75 19.17
C ILE A 41 15.04 -8.10 18.03
N GLN A 42 14.79 -7.53 16.86
CA GLN A 42 15.60 -7.63 15.67
C GLN A 42 16.19 -6.25 15.39
N GLN A 43 17.48 -6.07 15.71
CA GLN A 43 18.19 -4.85 15.36
C GLN A 43 18.75 -4.98 13.94
N ALA A 44 18.48 -3.99 13.12
CA ALA A 44 18.97 -3.93 11.75
C ALA A 44 20.50 -3.67 11.76
N GLN A 45 21.31 -4.72 11.52
CA GLN A 45 22.77 -4.65 11.63
C GLN A 45 23.46 -4.21 10.33
N HIS A 46 22.88 -4.53 9.16
CA HIS A 46 23.53 -4.36 7.84
C HIS A 46 22.59 -3.96 6.67
N CYS A 47 21.28 -4.06 6.83
CA CYS A 47 20.28 -3.63 5.85
C CYS A 47 19.26 -2.72 6.54
N ASP A 48 18.42 -2.00 5.80
CA ASP A 48 17.34 -1.25 6.44
C ASP A 48 16.30 -2.20 7.08
N LYS A 49 15.66 -1.77 8.17
CA LYS A 49 14.63 -2.56 8.89
C LYS A 49 13.51 -3.09 7.98
N ILE A 50 13.20 -2.37 6.90
CA ILE A 50 12.15 -2.68 5.92
C ILE A 50 12.55 -3.90 5.08
N THR A 51 13.82 -3.98 4.69
CA THR A 51 14.38 -5.11 3.95
C THR A 51 14.40 -6.34 4.84
N GLN A 52 14.92 -6.22 6.05
CA GLN A 52 15.00 -7.35 7.00
C GLN A 52 13.62 -7.95 7.31
N ILE A 53 12.62 -7.12 7.65
CA ILE A 53 11.27 -7.64 7.92
C ILE A 53 10.64 -8.29 6.68
N THR A 54 10.91 -7.75 5.49
CA THR A 54 10.39 -8.32 4.25
C THR A 54 10.97 -9.71 4.02
N GLU A 55 12.28 -9.86 4.18
CA GLU A 55 12.99 -11.15 4.04
C GLU A 55 12.52 -12.15 5.08
N ASP A 56 12.45 -11.75 6.36
CA ASP A 56 11.96 -12.60 7.43
C ASP A 56 10.50 -13.01 7.23
N TYR A 57 9.66 -12.10 6.74
CA TYR A 57 8.27 -12.42 6.42
C TYR A 57 8.18 -13.44 5.28
N LEU A 58 9.00 -13.29 4.24
CA LEU A 58 9.02 -14.19 3.09
C LEU A 58 9.61 -15.56 3.43
N ALA A 59 10.52 -15.64 4.40
CA ALA A 59 11.11 -16.89 4.89
C ALA A 59 10.11 -17.77 5.68
N ILE A 60 9.02 -17.19 6.20
CA ILE A 60 7.96 -17.95 6.87
C ILE A 60 7.22 -18.83 5.85
N ALA A 61 6.84 -20.05 6.27
CA ALA A 61 6.03 -20.96 5.46
C ALA A 61 4.68 -20.33 5.08
N SER A 62 4.14 -20.67 3.91
CA SER A 62 2.97 -19.94 3.36
C SER A 62 1.72 -19.98 4.27
N ASP A 63 1.48 -21.09 4.96
CA ASP A 63 0.34 -21.28 5.86
C ASP A 63 0.50 -20.56 7.21
N GLU A 64 1.74 -20.32 7.62
CA GLU A 64 2.09 -19.46 8.75
C GLU A 64 2.06 -17.99 8.37
N ARG A 65 2.53 -17.63 7.17
CA ARG A 65 2.38 -16.25 6.63
C ARG A 65 0.93 -15.83 6.61
N ASP A 66 0.01 -16.74 6.29
CA ASP A 66 -1.46 -16.51 6.31
C ASP A 66 -1.99 -16.14 7.72
N LYS A 67 -1.17 -16.31 8.77
CA LYS A 67 -1.47 -16.00 10.17
C LYS A 67 -0.51 -14.95 10.76
N THR A 68 0.27 -14.29 9.90
CA THR A 68 1.25 -13.25 10.26
C THR A 68 0.79 -11.89 9.76
N VAL A 69 0.80 -10.91 10.65
CA VAL A 69 0.59 -9.49 10.33
C VAL A 69 1.89 -8.72 10.50
N ILE A 70 2.22 -7.94 9.47
CA ILE A 70 3.22 -6.89 9.59
C ILE A 70 2.50 -5.60 9.99
N VAL A 71 2.97 -4.98 11.07
CA VAL A 71 2.47 -3.70 11.56
C VAL A 71 3.54 -2.63 11.45
N VAL A 72 3.17 -1.48 10.89
CA VAL A 72 4.06 -0.34 10.69
C VAL A 72 3.44 0.94 11.22
N GLN A 73 4.26 1.99 11.38
CA GLN A 73 3.80 3.26 11.93
C GLN A 73 3.28 4.19 10.85
N THR A 74 3.99 4.27 9.72
CA THR A 74 3.72 5.24 8.67
C THR A 74 3.03 4.61 7.46
N LYS A 75 2.32 5.44 6.69
CA LYS A 75 1.71 5.00 5.44
C LYS A 75 2.77 4.67 4.37
N ASP A 76 3.88 5.40 4.37
CA ASP A 76 4.97 5.18 3.41
C ASP A 76 5.62 3.81 3.64
N GLU A 77 5.80 3.39 4.90
CA GLU A 77 6.25 2.02 5.23
C GLU A 77 5.26 0.94 4.80
N VAL A 78 3.94 1.19 4.90
CA VAL A 78 2.93 0.24 4.39
C VAL A 78 3.15 0.00 2.90
N GLU A 79 3.34 1.08 2.14
CA GLU A 79 3.51 1.02 0.69
C GLU A 79 4.83 0.35 0.31
N ASP A 80 5.95 0.74 0.91
CA ASP A 80 7.28 0.19 0.60
C ASP A 80 7.35 -1.32 0.89
N ILE A 81 6.96 -1.76 2.09
CA ILE A 81 6.96 -3.19 2.45
C ILE A 81 5.98 -3.97 1.57
N THR A 82 4.79 -3.43 1.29
CA THR A 82 3.81 -4.10 0.42
C THR A 82 4.38 -4.31 -0.98
N VAL A 83 5.01 -3.29 -1.57
CA VAL A 83 5.63 -3.40 -2.90
C VAL A 83 6.72 -4.46 -2.89
N ARG A 84 7.62 -4.47 -1.90
CA ARG A 84 8.72 -5.44 -1.82
C ARG A 84 8.22 -6.87 -1.64
N ILE A 85 7.28 -7.11 -0.72
CA ILE A 85 6.66 -8.43 -0.54
C ILE A 85 6.06 -8.90 -1.87
N ARG A 86 5.23 -8.07 -2.50
CA ARG A 86 4.57 -8.44 -3.75
C ARG A 86 5.56 -8.76 -4.87
N SER A 87 6.57 -7.93 -5.06
CA SER A 87 7.60 -8.17 -6.08
C SER A 87 8.28 -9.52 -5.89
N ARG A 88 8.67 -9.85 -4.65
CA ARG A 88 9.32 -11.14 -4.34
C ARG A 88 8.37 -12.33 -4.50
N LEU A 89 7.09 -12.18 -4.15
CA LEU A 89 6.09 -13.23 -4.37
C LEU A 89 5.80 -13.43 -5.87
N ILE A 90 5.86 -12.39 -6.69
CA ILE A 90 5.75 -12.48 -8.15
C ILE A 90 6.99 -13.19 -8.73
N GLU A 91 8.19 -12.75 -8.35
CA GLU A 91 9.46 -13.37 -8.76
C GLU A 91 9.52 -14.86 -8.40
N GLY A 92 9.02 -15.21 -7.21
CA GLY A 92 8.94 -16.59 -6.74
C GLY A 92 7.77 -17.39 -7.30
N GLY A 93 6.96 -16.84 -8.21
CA GLY A 93 5.80 -17.52 -8.81
C GLY A 93 4.65 -17.84 -7.83
N GLN A 94 4.64 -17.19 -6.66
CA GLN A 94 3.62 -17.38 -5.61
C GLN A 94 2.38 -16.50 -5.83
N LEU A 95 2.50 -15.44 -6.65
CA LEU A 95 1.36 -14.70 -7.18
C LEU A 95 1.09 -15.12 -8.62
N GLY A 96 -0.15 -15.53 -8.88
CA GLY A 96 -0.57 -16.07 -10.18
C GLY A 96 -0.99 -15.00 -11.17
N LYS A 97 -2.06 -15.28 -11.91
CA LYS A 97 -2.57 -14.35 -12.93
C LYS A 97 -2.92 -12.99 -12.31
N SER A 98 -2.64 -11.91 -13.05
CA SER A 98 -2.95 -10.54 -12.60
C SER A 98 -4.05 -9.87 -13.42
N ALA A 99 -4.70 -8.88 -12.81
CA ALA A 99 -5.64 -7.97 -13.46
C ALA A 99 -5.43 -6.54 -12.95
N ARG A 100 -5.68 -5.57 -13.83
CA ARG A 100 -5.73 -4.15 -13.47
C ARG A 100 -7.15 -3.79 -13.08
N ILE A 101 -7.28 -3.05 -11.97
CA ILE A 101 -8.54 -2.52 -11.46
C ILE A 101 -8.39 -1.03 -11.16
N THR A 102 -9.52 -0.36 -10.93
CA THR A 102 -9.53 1.01 -10.41
C THR A 102 -9.78 0.98 -8.91
N GLN A 103 -8.80 1.39 -8.12
CA GLN A 103 -8.91 1.57 -6.67
C GLN A 103 -9.48 2.95 -6.34
N LEU A 104 -10.44 3.01 -5.43
CA LEU A 104 -10.98 4.26 -4.89
C LEU A 104 -10.35 4.62 -3.54
N LYS A 105 -9.48 5.64 -3.52
CA LYS A 105 -8.95 6.23 -2.29
C LYS A 105 -9.67 7.55 -1.97
N ALA A 106 -10.35 7.61 -0.83
CA ALA A 106 -11.04 8.83 -0.41
C ALA A 106 -10.03 9.94 -0.10
N LYS A 107 -10.26 11.14 -0.62
CA LYS A 107 -9.47 12.33 -0.27
C LYS A 107 -9.79 12.76 1.16
N THR A 108 -8.79 13.20 1.92
CA THR A 108 -8.93 13.69 3.29
C THR A 108 -9.42 15.15 3.32
N ILE A 109 -10.46 15.45 2.54
CA ILE A 109 -11.11 16.76 2.49
C ILE A 109 -12.53 16.65 3.05
N LYS A 110 -12.98 17.67 3.79
CA LYS A 110 -14.31 17.66 4.45
C LYS A 110 -15.01 19.01 4.35
N GLY A 111 -16.34 18.98 4.45
CA GLY A 111 -17.15 20.19 4.59
C GLY A 111 -16.94 21.20 3.45
N ALA A 112 -16.48 22.41 3.80
CA ALA A 112 -16.20 23.48 2.85
C ALA A 112 -15.08 23.12 1.85
N GLN A 113 -14.07 22.35 2.25
CA GLN A 113 -12.97 21.95 1.36
C GLN A 113 -13.46 21.07 0.21
N CYS A 114 -14.48 20.23 0.44
CA CYS A 114 -15.09 19.45 -0.64
C CYS A 114 -15.82 20.34 -1.66
N ARG A 115 -16.24 21.55 -1.28
CA ARG A 115 -16.96 22.49 -2.17
C ARG A 115 -15.99 23.36 -2.98
N ASP A 116 -14.75 23.47 -2.55
CA ASP A 116 -13.70 24.16 -3.27
C ASP A 116 -13.21 23.32 -4.45
N ILE A 117 -13.31 23.89 -5.65
CA ILE A 117 -12.95 23.25 -6.91
C ILE A 117 -11.45 22.98 -7.02
N ASN A 118 -10.62 23.73 -6.29
CA ASN A 118 -9.17 23.54 -6.27
C ASN A 118 -8.76 22.22 -5.60
N ASN A 119 -9.64 21.61 -4.79
CA ASN A 119 -9.37 20.31 -4.15
C ASN A 119 -9.83 19.11 -5.00
N ILE A 120 -10.42 19.37 -6.17
CA ILE A 120 -10.99 18.37 -7.08
C ILE A 120 -10.15 18.39 -8.36
N GLU A 121 -9.72 17.22 -8.81
CA GLU A 121 -8.96 17.08 -10.05
C GLU A 121 -9.75 16.34 -11.12
N ILE A 122 -9.39 16.58 -12.39
CA ILE A 122 -9.88 15.77 -13.50
C ILE A 122 -9.49 14.31 -13.26
N GLY A 123 -10.42 13.39 -13.48
CA GLY A 123 -10.28 11.96 -13.19
C GLY A 123 -10.71 11.56 -11.77
N ASP A 124 -10.95 12.49 -10.85
CA ASP A 124 -11.49 12.16 -9.53
C ASP A 124 -12.89 11.53 -9.63
N GLY A 125 -13.19 10.66 -8.67
CA GLY A 125 -14.53 10.13 -8.44
C GLY A 125 -15.30 10.98 -7.44
N ILE A 126 -16.53 11.36 -7.77
CA ILE A 126 -17.47 12.09 -6.92
C ILE A 126 -18.64 11.19 -6.55
N LYS A 127 -18.91 11.07 -5.25
CA LYS A 127 -20.06 10.32 -4.70
C LYS A 127 -20.94 11.26 -3.87
N PRO A 128 -22.14 11.64 -4.33
CA PRO A 128 -23.06 12.47 -3.58
C PRO A 128 -23.51 11.80 -2.27
N THR A 129 -23.68 12.58 -1.20
CA THR A 129 -24.14 12.08 0.11
C THR A 129 -25.66 11.92 0.19
N LYS A 130 -26.40 12.59 -0.71
CA LYS A 130 -27.86 12.56 -0.86
C LYS A 130 -28.26 12.72 -2.32
N ASP A 131 -29.54 12.53 -2.60
CA ASP A 131 -30.11 12.77 -3.94
C ASP A 131 -30.20 14.27 -4.21
N TYR A 132 -29.77 14.69 -5.40
CA TYR A 132 -29.84 16.07 -5.87
C TYR A 132 -30.65 16.14 -7.16
N LYS A 133 -31.98 16.22 -7.02
CA LYS A 133 -32.92 16.28 -8.16
C LYS A 133 -32.57 17.38 -9.17
N LYS A 134 -32.28 18.61 -8.70
CA LYS A 134 -31.91 19.74 -9.57
C LYS A 134 -30.62 19.53 -10.38
N ARG A 135 -29.74 18.64 -9.90
CA ARG A 135 -28.45 18.33 -10.54
C ARG A 135 -28.47 16.96 -11.24
N ASN A 136 -29.59 16.25 -11.21
CA ASN A 136 -29.74 14.87 -11.67
C ASN A 136 -28.69 13.88 -11.08
N LEU A 137 -28.18 14.18 -9.88
CA LEU A 137 -27.22 13.32 -9.19
C LEU A 137 -27.93 12.45 -8.16
N LYS A 138 -27.58 11.16 -8.12
CA LYS A 138 -28.13 10.19 -7.17
C LYS A 138 -27.18 9.92 -6.01
N LYS A 139 -27.75 9.73 -4.82
CA LYS A 139 -27.03 9.35 -3.61
C LYS A 139 -26.22 8.08 -3.87
N ALA A 140 -24.98 8.08 -3.35
CA ALA A 140 -24.10 6.92 -3.38
C ALA A 140 -23.78 6.37 -4.79
N ARG A 141 -24.08 7.10 -5.86
CA ARG A 141 -23.61 6.77 -7.21
C ARG A 141 -22.27 7.47 -7.45
N LEU A 142 -21.35 6.78 -8.13
CA LEU A 142 -20.05 7.32 -8.48
C LEU A 142 -20.14 8.02 -9.84
N TYR A 143 -19.56 9.22 -9.92
CA TYR A 143 -19.41 9.99 -11.15
C TYR A 143 -17.94 10.40 -11.29
N THR A 144 -17.39 10.36 -12.50
CA THR A 144 -15.99 10.77 -12.74
C THR A 144 -15.94 12.20 -13.26
N VAL A 145 -15.01 13.01 -12.74
CA VAL A 145 -14.77 14.37 -13.22
C VAL A 145 -14.08 14.30 -14.58
N LEU A 146 -14.74 14.77 -15.63
CA LEU A 146 -14.16 14.91 -16.97
C LEU A 146 -13.51 16.27 -17.19
N ASP A 147 -14.08 17.32 -16.58
CA ASP A 147 -13.61 18.69 -16.74
C ASP A 147 -14.03 19.55 -15.54
N LYS A 148 -13.28 20.63 -15.28
CA LYS A 148 -13.55 21.61 -14.22
C LYS A 148 -13.27 23.05 -14.68
N THR A 149 -14.19 23.96 -14.38
CA THR A 149 -13.97 25.41 -14.45
C THR A 149 -13.96 26.00 -13.03
N ARG A 150 -13.95 27.33 -12.88
CA ARG A 150 -14.07 27.96 -11.55
C ARG A 150 -15.42 27.67 -10.87
N ASP A 151 -16.50 27.55 -11.65
CA ASP A 151 -17.88 27.52 -11.18
C ASP A 151 -18.63 26.23 -11.54
N ARG A 152 -18.04 25.35 -12.36
CA ARG A 152 -18.70 24.13 -12.87
C ARG A 152 -17.80 22.90 -12.84
N LEU A 153 -18.44 21.76 -12.67
CA LEU A 153 -17.87 20.44 -12.88
C LEU A 153 -18.64 19.74 -13.99
N THR A 154 -17.92 19.15 -14.94
CA THR A 154 -18.47 18.20 -15.90
C THR A 154 -18.18 16.79 -15.38
N LEU A 155 -19.24 16.07 -15.03
CA LEU A 155 -19.18 14.72 -14.49
C LEU A 155 -19.70 13.72 -15.51
N VAL A 156 -19.24 12.48 -15.43
CA VAL A 156 -19.75 11.36 -16.24
C VAL A 156 -20.12 10.19 -15.34
N ASP A 157 -21.24 9.52 -15.61
CA ASP A 157 -21.58 8.26 -14.94
C ASP A 157 -20.97 7.05 -15.67
N LYS A 158 -21.21 5.84 -15.13
CA LYS A 158 -20.68 4.59 -15.71
C LYS A 158 -21.26 4.26 -17.09
N GLU A 159 -22.39 4.85 -17.45
CA GLU A 159 -23.07 4.71 -18.74
C GLU A 159 -22.59 5.74 -19.78
N GLY A 160 -21.69 6.65 -19.40
CA GLY A 160 -21.18 7.70 -20.28
C GLY A 160 -22.05 8.96 -20.32
N THR A 161 -23.09 9.04 -19.49
CA THR A 161 -23.97 10.22 -19.43
C THR A 161 -23.24 11.37 -18.76
N LYS A 162 -23.19 12.53 -19.42
CA LYS A 162 -22.54 13.73 -18.91
C LYS A 162 -23.51 14.60 -18.09
N TYR A 163 -23.00 15.19 -17.02
CA TYR A 163 -23.72 16.09 -16.11
C TYR A 163 -22.87 17.34 -15.87
N THR A 164 -23.44 18.52 -16.04
CA THR A 164 -22.79 19.78 -15.68
C THR A 164 -23.44 20.34 -14.43
N VAL A 165 -22.67 20.54 -13.37
CA VAL A 165 -23.16 20.95 -12.05
C VAL A 165 -22.25 22.00 -11.44
N ASP A 166 -22.77 22.86 -10.56
CA ASP A 166 -21.93 23.67 -9.68
C ASP A 166 -21.22 22.75 -8.65
N PRO A 167 -20.00 23.09 -8.19
CA PRO A 167 -19.28 22.28 -7.21
C PRO A 167 -19.86 22.37 -5.79
N ILE A 168 -20.82 23.24 -5.53
CA ILE A 168 -21.28 23.61 -4.18
C ILE A 168 -22.38 22.66 -3.70
N PHE A 169 -22.01 21.40 -3.49
CA PHE A 169 -22.85 20.38 -2.89
C PHE A 169 -22.06 19.38 -2.03
N GLU A 170 -22.77 18.66 -1.16
CA GLU A 170 -22.17 17.65 -0.28
C GLU A 170 -21.84 16.39 -1.07
N LYS A 171 -20.57 16.00 -0.97
CA LYS A 171 -20.02 14.87 -1.70
C LYS A 171 -18.80 14.32 -0.97
N THR A 172 -18.49 13.07 -1.24
CA THR A 172 -17.16 12.49 -1.00
C THR A 172 -16.41 12.49 -2.33
N VAL A 173 -15.14 12.92 -2.29
CA VAL A 173 -14.23 12.91 -3.45
C VAL A 173 -13.22 11.79 -3.27
N TYR A 174 -12.92 11.07 -4.34
CA TYR A 174 -11.97 9.97 -4.38
C TYR A 174 -10.97 10.21 -5.48
N THR A 175 -9.71 9.91 -5.19
CA THR A 175 -8.73 9.66 -6.24
C THR A 175 -8.97 8.25 -6.77
N GLN A 176 -8.99 8.12 -8.10
CA GLN A 176 -9.11 6.85 -8.80
C GLN A 176 -7.72 6.41 -9.24
N ILE A 177 -7.21 5.31 -8.68
CA ILE A 177 -5.81 4.89 -8.86
C ILE A 177 -5.81 3.53 -9.55
N PRO A 178 -5.10 3.36 -10.69
CA PRO A 178 -4.86 2.05 -11.26
C PRO A 178 -4.13 1.16 -10.26
N LEU A 179 -4.65 -0.03 -9.99
CA LEU A 179 -4.05 -1.01 -9.09
C LEU A 179 -3.99 -2.37 -9.77
N GLN A 180 -2.83 -3.03 -9.71
CA GLN A 180 -2.69 -4.40 -10.21
C GLN A 180 -2.83 -5.39 -9.06
N ILE A 181 -3.85 -6.23 -9.14
CA ILE A 181 -4.06 -7.36 -8.23
C ILE A 181 -3.72 -8.66 -8.93
N ALA A 182 -3.41 -9.70 -8.16
CA ALA A 182 -3.03 -11.02 -8.62
C ALA A 182 -3.68 -12.12 -7.78
N GLU A 183 -3.78 -13.32 -8.37
CA GLU A 183 -4.13 -14.52 -7.62
C GLU A 183 -3.14 -14.76 -6.48
N GLY A 184 -3.63 -15.09 -5.29
CA GLY A 184 -2.84 -15.20 -4.07
C GLY A 184 -2.79 -13.91 -3.24
N ASP A 185 -3.20 -12.77 -3.80
CA ASP A 185 -3.19 -11.49 -3.08
C ASP A 185 -4.09 -11.49 -1.86
N ARG A 186 -3.59 -10.89 -0.78
CA ARG A 186 -4.39 -10.49 0.37
C ARG A 186 -4.78 -9.03 0.28
N LEU A 187 -6.06 -8.76 0.40
CA LEU A 187 -6.66 -7.43 0.32
C LEU A 187 -7.71 -7.28 1.42
N PHE A 188 -8.17 -6.05 1.63
CA PHE A 188 -9.29 -5.78 2.52
C PHE A 188 -10.17 -4.65 1.97
N TRP A 189 -11.43 -4.61 2.40
CA TRP A 189 -12.34 -3.52 2.04
C TRP A 189 -12.04 -2.24 2.83
N THR A 190 -11.69 -1.14 2.14
CA THR A 190 -11.38 0.15 2.78
C THR A 190 -12.62 0.90 3.26
N ARG A 191 -13.80 0.51 2.75
CA ARG A 191 -15.09 1.11 3.06
C ARG A 191 -16.16 0.03 3.22
N ARG A 192 -17.14 0.30 4.08
CA ARG A 192 -18.36 -0.52 4.19
C ARG A 192 -19.23 -0.30 2.96
N ASP A 193 -19.69 -1.38 2.36
CA ASP A 193 -20.75 -1.37 1.35
C ASP A 193 -21.92 -2.20 1.87
N SER A 194 -23.05 -1.56 2.14
CA SER A 194 -24.23 -2.28 2.65
C SER A 194 -24.95 -3.08 1.58
N GLN A 195 -24.86 -2.69 0.30
CA GLN A 195 -25.52 -3.38 -0.80
C GLN A 195 -24.81 -4.69 -1.11
N LEU A 196 -23.47 -4.67 -1.12
CA LEU A 196 -22.63 -5.85 -1.32
C LEU A 196 -22.29 -6.59 -0.02
N GLN A 197 -22.78 -6.10 1.13
CA GLN A 197 -22.46 -6.59 2.47
C GLN A 197 -20.96 -6.59 2.81
N HIS A 198 -20.15 -5.79 2.13
CA HIS A 198 -18.73 -5.61 2.43
C HIS A 198 -18.56 -4.87 3.75
N LYS A 199 -17.83 -5.47 4.70
CA LYS A 199 -17.50 -4.84 5.96
C LYS A 199 -16.16 -4.12 5.84
N LYS A 200 -16.09 -2.88 6.31
CA LYS A 200 -14.82 -2.12 6.36
C LYS A 200 -13.79 -2.90 7.20
N GLY A 201 -12.60 -3.08 6.65
CA GLY A 201 -11.50 -3.80 7.28
C GLY A 201 -11.60 -5.32 7.18
N GLN A 202 -12.66 -5.86 6.57
CA GLN A 202 -12.74 -7.29 6.32
C GLN A 202 -11.78 -7.68 5.21
N GLU A 203 -10.92 -8.65 5.53
CA GLU A 203 -9.88 -9.18 4.67
C GLU A 203 -10.32 -10.41 3.89
N PHE A 204 -9.69 -10.58 2.74
CA PHE A 204 -9.91 -11.71 1.84
C PHE A 204 -8.66 -11.98 0.99
N LYS A 205 -8.61 -13.19 0.43
CA LYS A 205 -7.58 -13.63 -0.52
C LYS A 205 -8.18 -13.78 -1.92
N VAL A 206 -7.46 -13.36 -2.96
CA VAL A 206 -7.85 -13.61 -4.35
C VAL A 206 -7.51 -15.06 -4.71
N LYS A 207 -8.51 -15.84 -5.09
CA LYS A 207 -8.36 -17.27 -5.43
C LYS A 207 -8.12 -17.51 -6.90
N TRP A 208 -8.84 -16.79 -7.76
CA TRP A 208 -8.59 -16.80 -9.20
C TRP A 208 -9.03 -15.49 -9.85
N ILE A 209 -8.46 -15.21 -11.03
CA ILE A 209 -8.82 -14.07 -11.89
C ILE A 209 -9.16 -14.58 -13.29
N ARG A 210 -10.38 -14.30 -13.77
CA ARG A 210 -10.83 -14.61 -15.13
C ARG A 210 -11.49 -13.39 -15.72
N GLU A 211 -10.90 -12.89 -16.81
CA GLU A 211 -11.33 -11.68 -17.50
C GLU A 211 -11.56 -10.53 -16.49
N ASN A 212 -12.81 -10.12 -16.34
CA ASN A 212 -13.23 -8.99 -15.51
C ASN A 212 -13.84 -9.44 -14.18
N THR A 213 -13.59 -10.68 -13.75
CA THR A 213 -14.08 -11.24 -12.50
C THR A 213 -12.95 -11.84 -11.68
N ALA A 214 -12.97 -11.61 -10.37
CA ALA A 214 -12.14 -12.35 -9.43
C ALA A 214 -13.01 -13.13 -8.45
N LYS A 215 -12.60 -14.35 -8.11
CA LYS A 215 -13.14 -15.08 -6.96
C LYS A 215 -12.27 -14.78 -5.76
N ILE A 216 -12.90 -14.35 -4.67
CA ILE A 216 -12.25 -14.07 -3.39
C ILE A 216 -12.73 -15.03 -2.32
N GLU A 217 -11.91 -15.25 -1.32
CA GLU A 217 -12.21 -16.07 -0.14
C GLU A 217 -11.90 -15.27 1.13
N TYR A 218 -12.88 -15.16 2.01
CA TYR A 218 -12.76 -14.56 3.32
C TYR A 218 -12.18 -15.57 4.33
N TYR A 219 -11.63 -15.09 5.45
CA TYR A 219 -11.07 -15.98 6.49
C TYR A 219 -12.11 -16.88 7.18
N ASP A 220 -13.40 -16.53 7.13
CA ASP A 220 -14.49 -17.38 7.59
C ASP A 220 -14.88 -18.48 6.58
N GLY A 221 -14.12 -18.60 5.48
CA GLY A 221 -14.37 -19.55 4.39
C GLY A 221 -15.45 -19.11 3.41
N LYS A 222 -16.11 -17.97 3.63
CA LYS A 222 -17.08 -17.43 2.67
C LYS A 222 -16.37 -17.09 1.36
N ILE A 223 -17.02 -17.42 0.25
CA ILE A 223 -16.54 -17.14 -1.10
C ILE A 223 -17.45 -16.12 -1.77
N GLU A 224 -16.86 -15.23 -2.55
CA GLU A 224 -17.57 -14.22 -3.33
C GLU A 224 -16.91 -14.03 -4.70
N GLN A 225 -17.69 -13.64 -5.72
CA GLN A 225 -17.17 -13.15 -6.99
C GLN A 225 -17.34 -11.64 -7.07
N ILE A 226 -16.28 -10.93 -7.45
CA ILE A 226 -16.27 -9.48 -7.58
C ILE A 226 -15.99 -9.06 -9.02
N ASN A 227 -16.66 -7.99 -9.46
CA ASN A 227 -16.47 -7.39 -10.78
C ASN A 227 -15.28 -6.43 -10.76
N LEU A 228 -14.31 -6.66 -11.64
CA LEU A 228 -13.08 -5.90 -11.78
C LEU A 228 -13.21 -4.66 -12.69
N ASN A 229 -14.28 -4.56 -13.48
CA ASN A 229 -14.55 -3.42 -14.36
C ASN A 229 -15.15 -2.21 -13.65
N THR A 230 -15.53 -2.36 -12.38
CA THR A 230 -16.06 -1.27 -11.57
C THR A 230 -14.99 -0.79 -10.60
N PRO A 231 -14.90 0.52 -10.30
CA PRO A 231 -14.01 1.00 -9.26
C PRO A 231 -14.31 0.39 -7.88
N LEU A 232 -13.28 -0.10 -7.18
CA LEU A 232 -13.39 -0.87 -5.94
C LEU A 232 -12.80 -0.12 -4.73
N HIS A 233 -13.45 -0.27 -3.58
CA HIS A 233 -12.98 0.24 -2.29
C HIS A 233 -12.12 -0.79 -1.56
N LEU A 234 -10.93 -1.11 -2.07
CA LEU A 234 -10.02 -2.09 -1.48
C LEU A 234 -8.60 -1.56 -1.33
N ASP A 235 -7.76 -2.23 -0.55
CA ASP A 235 -6.31 -2.02 -0.47
C ASP A 235 -5.62 -3.33 -0.05
N PHE A 236 -4.29 -3.39 -0.14
CA PHE A 236 -3.54 -4.60 0.21
C PHE A 236 -3.52 -4.88 1.72
N GLY A 237 -3.64 -6.16 2.08
CA GLY A 237 -3.71 -6.64 3.46
C GLY A 237 -2.41 -7.22 4.02
N TRP A 238 -1.31 -7.21 3.25
CA TRP A 238 -0.01 -7.74 3.70
C TRP A 238 0.57 -6.99 4.90
N VAL A 239 0.33 -5.68 4.95
CA VAL A 239 0.89 -4.76 5.94
C VAL A 239 -0.21 -3.87 6.48
N LYS A 240 -0.29 -3.72 7.81
CA LYS A 240 -1.28 -2.88 8.48
C LYS A 240 -0.62 -1.72 9.19
N PRO A 241 -1.18 -0.50 9.11
CA PRO A 241 -0.73 0.56 10.01
C PRO A 241 -1.20 0.25 11.44
N ASN A 242 -0.41 0.65 12.44
CA ASN A 242 -0.61 0.30 13.86
C ASN A 242 -2.02 0.62 14.39
N TYR A 243 -2.66 1.70 13.95
CA TYR A 243 -4.01 2.02 14.38
C TYR A 243 -5.09 1.01 13.91
N ARG A 244 -4.76 0.11 12.97
CA ARG A 244 -5.65 -0.94 12.44
C ARG A 244 -5.36 -2.34 12.97
N SER A 245 -4.36 -2.53 13.83
CA SER A 245 -3.97 -3.86 14.35
C SER A 245 -4.73 -4.30 15.61
N ARG A 246 -5.70 -3.51 16.09
CA ARG A 246 -6.40 -3.79 17.35
C ARG A 246 -7.28 -5.04 17.25
N GLY A 247 -7.07 -5.99 18.15
CA GLY A 247 -7.93 -7.17 18.31
C GLY A 247 -7.63 -8.30 17.34
N ASN A 248 -6.42 -8.34 16.75
CA ASN A 248 -6.04 -9.41 15.83
C ASN A 248 -5.89 -10.73 16.61
N ASP A 249 -6.61 -11.77 16.17
CA ASP A 249 -6.37 -13.17 16.56
C ASP A 249 -5.17 -13.80 15.83
N GLU A 250 -4.38 -12.96 15.14
CA GLU A 250 -3.23 -13.37 14.36
C GLU A 250 -2.12 -13.93 15.25
N LYS A 251 -1.40 -14.92 14.71
CA LYS A 251 -0.45 -15.70 15.48
C LYS A 251 0.90 -15.00 15.60
N ILE A 252 1.33 -14.30 14.57
CA ILE A 252 2.65 -13.65 14.54
C ILE A 252 2.47 -12.16 14.25
N LEU A 253 3.00 -11.31 15.13
CA LEU A 253 3.07 -9.86 14.94
C LEU A 253 4.53 -9.46 14.64
N MET A 254 4.76 -8.87 13.48
CA MET A 254 6.06 -8.29 13.12
C MET A 254 5.91 -6.77 13.05
N PHE A 255 6.63 -6.03 13.88
CA PHE A 255 6.45 -4.58 14.03
C PHE A 255 7.68 -3.82 13.55
N VAL A 256 7.48 -2.75 12.76
CA VAL A 256 8.56 -1.90 12.25
C VAL A 256 8.50 -0.50 12.89
N GLY A 257 9.64 -0.01 13.36
CA GLY A 257 9.85 1.42 13.63
C GLY A 257 10.25 1.77 15.05
N ALA A 258 10.52 3.07 15.26
CA ALA A 258 10.85 3.63 16.57
C ALA A 258 9.60 3.60 17.45
N LEU A 259 9.48 2.58 18.28
CA LEU A 259 8.35 2.44 19.17
C LEU A 259 8.37 3.63 20.15
N ASP A 260 7.28 4.36 20.28
CA ASP A 260 7.06 5.09 21.53
C ASP A 260 6.60 4.09 22.60
N LYS A 261 6.66 4.49 23.86
CA LYS A 261 6.24 3.67 25.00
C LYS A 261 4.86 3.03 24.80
N ASP A 262 3.93 3.81 24.26
CA ASP A 262 2.54 3.41 24.07
C ASP A 262 2.36 2.38 22.95
N ASN A 263 3.06 2.53 21.84
CA ASN A 263 3.02 1.60 20.72
C ASN A 263 3.74 0.30 21.06
N PHE A 264 4.83 0.36 21.82
CA PHE A 264 5.49 -0.81 22.41
C PHE A 264 4.53 -1.61 23.27
N TYR A 265 3.86 -0.94 24.21
CA TYR A 265 2.89 -1.57 25.09
C TYR A 265 1.69 -2.13 24.32
N LYS A 266 1.16 -1.41 23.31
CA LYS A 266 0.04 -1.90 22.48
C LYS A 266 0.41 -3.16 21.70
N ALA A 267 1.62 -3.23 21.13
CA ALA A 267 2.08 -4.41 20.43
C ALA A 267 2.22 -5.62 21.37
N LEU A 268 2.80 -5.43 22.56
CA LEU A 268 2.94 -6.49 23.57
C LEU A 268 1.60 -6.97 24.13
N SER A 269 0.73 -6.02 24.48
CA SER A 269 -0.59 -6.32 25.04
C SER A 269 -1.52 -6.98 24.02
N GLY A 270 -1.41 -6.62 22.74
CA GLY A 270 -2.22 -7.17 21.65
C GLY A 270 -1.78 -8.54 21.14
N THR A 271 -0.52 -8.95 21.35
CA THR A 271 0.02 -10.19 20.77
C THR A 271 -0.20 -11.40 21.67
N LYS A 272 -0.58 -12.52 21.05
CA LYS A 272 -0.81 -13.80 21.73
C LYS A 272 0.38 -14.76 21.64
N TYR A 273 0.95 -14.99 20.45
CA TYR A 273 1.93 -16.08 20.27
C TYR A 273 3.36 -15.59 20.04
N GLN A 274 3.66 -15.01 18.88
CA GLN A 274 5.01 -14.55 18.52
C GLN A 274 5.03 -13.07 18.17
N LEU A 275 6.09 -12.39 18.61
CA LEU A 275 6.30 -10.97 18.41
C LEU A 275 7.74 -10.75 17.94
N LYS A 276 7.92 -10.01 16.86
CA LYS A 276 9.22 -9.55 16.39
C LYS A 276 9.19 -8.04 16.19
N PHE A 277 10.13 -7.32 16.79
CA PHE A 277 10.31 -5.88 16.60
C PHE A 277 11.53 -5.63 15.73
N TYR A 278 11.38 -4.85 14.67
CA TYR A 278 12.45 -4.43 13.78
C TYR A 278 12.76 -2.96 14.04
N MET A 279 13.98 -2.72 14.54
CA MET A 279 14.41 -1.42 15.04
C MET A 279 15.75 -1.02 14.40
N ASP A 280 15.88 0.26 14.04
CA ASP A 280 17.15 0.80 13.50
C ASP A 280 18.18 0.97 14.63
N ASN A 281 17.78 1.63 15.72
CA ASN A 281 18.67 1.91 16.85
C ASN A 281 17.96 1.60 18.18
N VAL A 282 18.35 0.49 18.80
CA VAL A 282 17.83 0.03 20.10
C VAL A 282 18.22 0.99 21.23
N GLN A 283 19.46 1.49 21.19
CA GLN A 283 20.01 2.36 22.24
C GLN A 283 19.25 3.69 22.30
N GLU A 284 18.99 4.30 21.13
CA GLU A 284 18.21 5.53 21.03
C GLU A 284 16.78 5.36 21.60
N PHE A 285 16.14 4.21 21.35
CA PHE A 285 14.83 3.92 21.93
C PHE A 285 14.88 3.87 23.46
N LEU A 286 15.85 3.17 24.03
CA LEU A 286 16.00 3.06 25.48
C LEU A 286 16.30 4.42 26.13
N GLU A 287 17.06 5.28 25.46
CA GLU A 287 17.33 6.65 25.92
C GLU A 287 16.06 7.52 25.93
N VAL A 288 15.32 7.57 24.83
CA VAL A 288 14.06 8.34 24.72
C VAL A 288 13.06 7.90 25.77
N VAL A 289 12.90 6.59 25.93
CA VAL A 289 11.97 6.04 26.91
C VAL A 289 12.41 6.33 28.35
N SER A 290 13.72 6.30 28.64
CA SER A 290 14.24 6.66 29.97
C SER A 290 13.96 8.14 30.29
N LEU A 291 14.20 9.03 29.32
CA LEU A 291 13.92 10.46 29.45
C LEU A 291 12.42 10.73 29.68
N GLU A 292 11.54 9.97 29.04
CA GLU A 292 10.08 10.05 29.27
C GLU A 292 9.66 9.61 30.68
N GLN A 293 10.42 8.73 31.35
CA GLN A 293 10.15 8.33 32.73
C GLN A 293 10.62 9.37 33.74
N GLU A 294 11.69 10.09 33.42
CA GLU A 294 12.31 11.08 34.31
C GLU A 294 11.65 12.47 34.21
N ASN A 295 10.95 12.79 33.12
CA ASN A 295 10.38 14.12 32.91
C ASN A 295 8.90 14.08 32.44
N PRO A 296 7.91 14.23 33.34
CA PRO A 296 6.49 14.06 33.01
C PRO A 296 5.84 15.25 32.27
N LEU A 297 6.58 16.30 31.87
CA LEU A 297 6.01 17.51 31.26
C LEU A 297 5.98 17.46 29.72
N ALA A 298 4.82 17.78 29.15
CA ALA A 298 4.46 17.58 27.75
C ALA A 298 5.24 18.45 26.74
N ASP A 299 5.93 19.50 27.16
CA ASP A 299 6.48 20.51 26.26
C ASP A 299 7.77 20.06 25.55
N LYS A 300 8.61 19.24 26.20
CA LYS A 300 9.77 18.60 25.56
C LYS A 300 9.37 17.54 24.52
N ARG A 301 8.15 16.98 24.63
CA ARG A 301 7.62 15.99 23.68
C ARG A 301 7.35 16.60 22.32
N GLU A 302 6.81 17.82 22.31
CA GLU A 302 6.54 18.53 21.06
C GLU A 302 7.83 18.95 20.36
N GLU A 303 8.84 19.34 21.13
CA GLU A 303 10.16 19.74 20.62
C GLU A 303 10.94 18.56 20.01
N LEU A 304 11.07 17.43 20.71
CA LEU A 304 11.74 16.22 20.18
C LEU A 304 10.97 15.58 19.03
N ALA A 305 9.63 15.57 19.08
CA ALA A 305 8.81 15.09 17.97
C ALA A 305 8.88 16.02 16.76
N ALA A 306 9.00 17.33 16.95
CA ALA A 306 9.22 18.29 15.88
C ALA A 306 10.58 18.09 15.19
N GLN A 307 11.65 17.91 15.97
CA GLN A 307 12.98 17.60 15.44
C GLN A 307 12.98 16.30 14.62
N ARG A 308 12.32 15.24 15.12
CA ARG A 308 12.17 13.98 14.36
C ARG A 308 11.34 14.11 13.09
N ARG A 309 10.27 14.91 13.11
CA ARG A 309 9.49 15.22 11.90
C ARG A 309 10.35 15.94 10.87
N GLU A 310 11.22 16.84 11.31
CA GLU A 310 12.13 17.56 10.43
C GLU A 310 13.20 16.64 9.82
N THR A 311 13.79 15.74 10.62
CA THR A 311 14.77 14.75 10.14
C THR A 311 14.13 13.78 9.15
N ASN A 312 12.97 13.21 9.48
CA ASN A 312 12.22 12.30 8.60
C ASN A 312 11.77 13.00 7.31
N PHE A 313 11.42 14.29 7.38
CA PHE A 313 11.09 15.08 6.20
C PHE A 313 12.30 15.29 5.29
N LYS A 314 13.47 15.60 5.86
CA LYS A 314 14.74 15.70 5.12
C LYS A 314 15.11 14.37 4.45
N GLU A 315 15.00 13.25 5.17
CA GLU A 315 15.22 11.92 4.61
C GLU A 315 14.22 11.57 3.50
N LYS A 316 12.95 11.96 3.65
CA LYS A 316 11.92 11.76 2.62
C LYS A 316 12.20 12.58 1.36
N ILE A 317 12.69 13.81 1.50
CA ILE A 317 13.14 14.62 0.36
C ILE A 317 14.29 13.91 -0.34
N ILE A 318 15.28 13.42 0.41
CA ILE A 318 16.44 12.71 -0.15
C ILE A 318 16.02 11.41 -0.85
N LYS A 319 15.15 10.59 -0.24
CA LYS A 319 14.65 9.36 -0.88
C LYS A 319 13.85 9.66 -2.14
N ASN A 320 12.98 10.67 -2.12
CA ASN A 320 12.20 11.05 -3.29
C ASN A 320 13.07 11.60 -4.42
N SER A 321 14.12 12.38 -4.11
CA SER A 321 15.06 12.85 -5.12
C SER A 321 15.88 11.69 -5.69
N VAL A 322 16.32 10.74 -4.88
CA VAL A 322 17.01 9.52 -5.35
C VAL A 322 16.11 8.67 -6.25
N VAL A 323 14.84 8.44 -5.87
CA VAL A 323 13.88 7.69 -6.70
C VAL A 323 13.58 8.43 -8.01
N LYS A 324 13.47 9.76 -7.98
CA LYS A 324 13.29 10.59 -9.17
C LYS A 324 14.48 10.46 -10.12
N VAL A 325 15.70 10.59 -9.60
CA VAL A 325 16.93 10.43 -10.39
C VAL A 325 17.03 9.01 -10.96
N TYR A 326 16.68 7.98 -10.18
CA TYR A 326 16.65 6.59 -10.63
C TYR A 326 15.65 6.36 -11.77
N ASN A 327 14.46 6.93 -11.68
CA ASN A 327 13.45 6.81 -12.74
C ASN A 327 13.84 7.60 -13.99
N GLU A 328 14.38 8.81 -13.85
CA GLU A 328 14.88 9.60 -14.98
C GLU A 328 16.05 8.90 -15.70
N THR A 329 16.99 8.31 -14.96
CA THR A 329 18.08 7.51 -15.56
C THR A 329 17.55 6.24 -16.22
N ARG A 330 16.57 5.55 -15.62
CA ARG A 330 15.93 4.38 -16.23
C ARG A 330 15.21 4.72 -17.53
N ASP A 331 14.49 5.84 -17.57
CA ASP A 331 13.76 6.26 -18.76
C ASP A 331 14.72 6.71 -19.88
N LEU A 332 15.84 7.36 -19.51
CA LEU A 332 16.94 7.66 -20.44
C LEU A 332 17.60 6.39 -21.00
N ILE A 333 17.82 5.37 -20.17
CA ILE A 333 18.36 4.08 -20.61
C ILE A 333 17.39 3.39 -21.57
N LYS A 334 16.09 3.38 -21.27
CA LYS A 334 15.07 2.83 -22.18
C LYS A 334 14.99 3.58 -23.51
N LEU A 335 15.11 4.91 -23.49
CA LEU A 335 15.17 5.74 -24.70
C LEU A 335 16.43 5.45 -25.52
N SER A 336 17.56 5.22 -24.86
CA SER A 336 18.82 4.75 -25.45
C SER A 336 18.64 3.39 -26.13
N ASP A 337 18.08 2.40 -25.43
CA ASP A 337 17.91 1.04 -25.93
C ASP A 337 16.92 0.99 -27.09
N SER A 338 15.83 1.77 -27.01
CA SER A 338 14.88 1.95 -28.12
C SER A 338 15.53 2.62 -29.33
N SER A 339 16.44 3.57 -29.11
CA SER A 339 17.18 4.23 -30.19
C SER A 339 18.20 3.28 -30.84
N GLN A 340 18.83 2.39 -30.07
CA GLN A 340 19.73 1.37 -30.60
C GLN A 340 19.00 0.27 -31.38
N GLU A 341 17.78 -0.10 -30.97
CA GLU A 341 16.93 -1.01 -31.76
C GLU A 341 16.50 -0.38 -33.09
N ILE A 342 16.13 0.90 -33.09
CA ILE A 342 15.76 1.62 -34.33
C ILE A 342 16.96 1.70 -35.30
N VAL A 343 18.18 1.95 -34.81
CA VAL A 343 19.40 1.99 -35.64
C VAL A 343 19.72 0.62 -36.24
N LYS A 344 19.61 -0.46 -35.46
CA LYS A 344 19.78 -1.83 -35.96
C LYS A 344 18.73 -2.23 -37.00
N ASP A 345 17.50 -1.75 -36.86
CA ASP A 345 16.43 -2.04 -37.81
C ASP A 345 16.57 -1.23 -39.12
N THR A 346 17.17 -0.03 -39.07
CA THR A 346 17.56 0.71 -40.28
C THR A 346 18.76 0.11 -41.00
N ASP A 347 19.75 -0.43 -40.27
CA ASP A 347 20.90 -1.11 -40.89
C ASP A 347 20.50 -2.46 -41.51
N SER A 348 19.59 -3.23 -40.88
CA SER A 348 19.08 -4.48 -41.45
C SER A 348 18.24 -4.27 -42.72
N LYS A 349 17.52 -3.14 -42.82
CA LYS A 349 16.78 -2.74 -44.03
C LYS A 349 17.70 -2.23 -45.15
N LYS A 350 18.85 -1.62 -44.82
CA LYS A 350 19.88 -1.25 -45.82
C LYS A 350 20.59 -2.48 -46.39
N GLU A 351 20.89 -3.48 -45.58
CA GLU A 351 21.47 -4.75 -46.08
C GLU A 351 20.50 -5.55 -46.95
N LYS A 352 19.20 -5.59 -46.62
CA LYS A 352 18.20 -6.26 -47.47
C LYS A 352 17.96 -5.58 -48.82
N ASN A 353 17.99 -4.24 -48.88
CA ASN A 353 17.86 -3.51 -50.15
C ASN A 353 19.11 -3.59 -51.05
N THR A 354 20.26 -4.00 -50.51
CA THR A 354 21.49 -4.20 -51.30
C THR A 354 21.54 -5.59 -51.93
N ILE A 355 20.82 -6.58 -51.39
CA ILE A 355 20.77 -7.95 -51.91
C ILE A 355 19.71 -8.11 -53.02
N GLU A 356 18.61 -7.35 -53.00
CA GLU A 356 17.58 -7.40 -54.06
C GLU A 356 17.95 -6.69 -55.37
N THR A 357 19.02 -5.87 -55.39
CA THR A 357 19.48 -5.19 -56.62
C THR A 357 20.51 -5.97 -57.44
N GLN A 358 20.94 -7.16 -57.01
CA GLN A 358 21.91 -7.99 -57.77
C GLN A 358 21.33 -9.21 -58.50
N SER A 359 20.01 -9.43 -58.48
CA SER A 359 19.39 -10.60 -59.15
C SER A 359 18.62 -10.32 -60.45
N ASN A 360 18.67 -9.10 -61.01
CA ASN A 360 18.08 -8.82 -62.34
C ASN A 360 19.15 -8.38 -63.33
N LYS A 361 19.82 -9.36 -63.96
CA LYS A 361 20.64 -9.17 -65.15
C LYS A 361 19.85 -9.70 -66.36
N PRO A 362 19.46 -8.87 -67.34
CA PRO A 362 18.65 -9.35 -68.45
C PRO A 362 19.50 -10.12 -69.46
N GLU A 363 18.96 -11.26 -69.92
CA GLU A 363 19.45 -12.05 -71.04
C GLU A 363 19.47 -11.22 -72.32
N LYS A 364 20.57 -11.31 -73.06
CA LYS A 364 20.72 -10.72 -74.39
C LYS A 364 19.85 -11.49 -75.39
N SER A 365 18.83 -10.86 -75.94
CA SER A 365 18.19 -11.31 -77.17
C SER A 365 18.86 -10.65 -78.38
N ASN A 366 19.57 -11.49 -79.15
CA ASN A 366 19.92 -11.22 -80.54
C ASN A 366 18.64 -11.20 -81.38
N THR A 367 18.47 -10.19 -82.24
CA THR A 367 17.84 -10.38 -83.57
C THR A 367 18.39 -9.35 -84.55
N ASN A 368 18.82 -9.88 -85.69
CA ASN A 368 19.31 -9.21 -86.88
C ASN A 368 18.14 -8.80 -87.81
N SER A 369 18.48 -7.91 -88.76
CA SER A 369 17.83 -7.67 -90.07
C SER A 369 16.58 -6.79 -90.04
N LEU A 370 16.38 -5.78 -90.89
CA LEU A 370 16.95 -5.42 -92.21
C LEU A 370 16.81 -3.91 -92.42
#